data_AF-A0A9W9ADN0-F1
#
_entry.id   AF-A0A9W9ADN0-F1
#
_cell.length_a   1.000
_cell.length_b   1.000
_cell.length_c   1.000
_cell.angle_alpha   90.00
_cell.angle_beta   90.00
_cell.angle_gamma   90.00
#
_symmetry.space_group_name_H-M   'P 1'
#
loop_
_entity.id
_entity.type
_entity.pdbx_description
1 polymer ?
#
loop_
_entity_poly.entity_id
_entity_poly.type
_entity_poly.pdbx_seq_one_letter_code
_entity_poly.pdbx_strand_id
1 'polypeptide(L)'
;MELRRLKDLQYLRLDFRNEGLQTQHPVCQRLFPNLASSKLSYLSIDMIPRIDRTLLSFVSTTFPCLKTLKLSVTGRLTVDRDCVCWCCFEDVLECCMHSPIPDSYGDANLLAESYAAALQPLHQLTKLQLGIFLSGERMIYEHIVHPAKDNEANHIATSPHNCAICEVYRQEVRAKEELASGIVFQNLPNLCQIKWSTFFDRPDPEDELESSARQPKSFQSGWALFERRDGQVVRL
;
A
#
# COMPACT_ATOMS: atom_id res chain seq x y z
N MET A 1 16.48 19.30 17.54
CA MET A 1 16.37 19.85 16.17
C MET A 1 14.94 20.32 15.95
N GLU A 2 14.71 21.60 15.64
CA GLU A 2 13.36 22.11 15.37
C GLU A 2 12.97 21.80 13.92
N LEU A 3 12.13 20.79 13.71
CA LEU A 3 11.65 20.37 12.39
C LEU A 3 11.01 21.52 11.58
N ARG A 4 10.42 22.50 12.28
CA ARG A 4 9.81 23.72 11.69
C ARG A 4 10.77 24.57 10.87
N ARG A 5 12.08 24.42 11.06
CA ARG A 5 13.12 25.16 10.32
C ARG A 5 13.44 24.55 8.96
N LEU A 6 12.97 23.33 8.68
CA LEU A 6 13.23 22.62 7.43
C LEU A 6 12.31 23.09 6.29
N LYS A 7 12.37 24.37 5.93
CA LYS A 7 11.49 24.99 4.93
C LYS A 7 11.72 24.47 3.50
N ASP A 8 12.96 24.11 3.18
CA ASP A 8 13.35 23.57 1.86
C ASP A 8 13.33 22.05 1.80
N LEU A 9 12.76 21.37 2.80
CA LEU A 9 12.56 19.92 2.76
C LEU A 9 11.65 19.56 1.58
N GLN A 10 12.18 18.77 0.64
CA GLN A 10 11.46 18.33 -0.56
C GLN A 10 11.11 16.84 -0.53
N TYR A 11 11.90 16.05 0.19
CA TYR A 11 11.80 14.60 0.27
C TYR A 11 11.74 14.16 1.73
N LEU A 12 10.73 13.38 2.07
CA LEU A 12 10.57 12.79 3.39
C LEU A 12 10.23 11.31 3.25
N ARG A 13 11.00 10.47 3.93
CA ARG A 13 10.73 9.05 4.09
C ARG A 13 10.61 8.74 5.58
N LEU A 14 9.56 8.02 5.95
CA LEU A 14 9.26 7.63 7.32
C LEU A 14 9.05 6.12 7.38
N ASP A 15 9.53 5.49 8.45
CA ASP A 15 9.32 4.07 8.75
C ASP A 15 8.51 3.99 10.05
N PHE A 16 7.34 3.36 9.97
CA PHE A 16 6.39 3.24 11.08
C PHE A 16 6.44 1.86 11.75
N ARG A 17 7.50 1.06 11.57
CA ARG A 17 7.58 -0.33 12.11
C ARG A 17 7.28 -0.47 13.60
N ASN A 18 7.61 0.54 14.40
CA ASN A 18 7.41 0.54 15.84
C ASN A 18 6.05 1.11 16.27
N GLU A 19 5.25 1.57 15.32
CA GLU A 19 3.92 2.12 15.57
C GLU A 19 2.84 1.04 15.47
N GLY A 20 1.75 1.20 16.21
CA GLY A 20 0.55 0.37 16.13
C GLY A 20 -0.69 1.19 15.74
N LEU A 21 -1.83 0.52 15.60
CA LEU A 21 -3.10 1.17 15.20
C LEU A 21 -3.46 2.38 16.08
N GLN A 22 -3.15 2.33 17.37
CA GLN A 22 -3.44 3.41 18.32
C GLN A 22 -2.41 4.54 18.31
N THR A 23 -1.21 4.32 17.79
CA THR A 23 -0.11 5.31 17.87
C THR A 23 0.18 6.00 16.54
N GLN A 24 -0.19 5.39 15.40
CA GLN A 24 -0.02 5.97 14.05
C GLN A 24 -0.55 7.42 13.96
N HIS A 25 -1.81 7.63 14.31
CA HIS A 25 -2.46 8.95 14.20
C HIS A 25 -1.83 9.99 15.15
N PRO A 26 -1.64 9.69 16.46
CA PRO A 26 -0.90 10.59 17.36
C PRO A 26 0.51 10.95 16.90
N VAL A 27 1.23 10.02 16.26
CA VAL A 27 2.56 10.31 15.70
C VAL A 27 2.45 11.26 14.52
N CYS A 28 1.57 11.00 13.55
CA CYS A 28 1.33 11.91 12.43
C CYS A 28 0.92 13.31 12.92
N GLN A 29 -0.04 13.40 13.86
CA GLN A 29 -0.54 14.66 14.41
C GLN A 29 0.56 15.49 15.10
N ARG A 30 1.54 14.84 15.73
CA ARG A 30 2.69 15.53 16.30
C ARG A 30 3.72 15.91 15.25
N LEU A 31 3.98 15.05 14.27
CA LEU A 31 5.06 15.24 13.30
C LEU A 31 4.70 16.22 12.17
N PHE A 32 3.56 16.01 11.51
CA PHE A 32 3.22 16.67 10.25
C PHE A 32 3.02 18.19 10.35
N PRO A 33 2.37 18.74 11.39
CA PRO A 33 2.23 20.19 11.53
C PRO A 33 3.57 20.91 11.63
N ASN A 34 4.61 20.23 12.13
CA ASN A 34 5.96 20.80 12.18
C ASN A 34 6.63 20.87 10.80
N LEU A 35 6.09 20.18 9.81
CA LEU A 35 6.60 20.10 8.44
C LEU A 35 5.67 20.76 7.41
N ALA A 36 4.49 21.23 7.83
CA ALA A 36 3.46 21.80 6.94
C ALA A 36 3.96 22.98 6.10
N SER A 37 4.91 23.76 6.61
CA SER A 37 5.50 24.90 5.90
C SER A 37 6.63 24.54 4.92
N SER A 38 6.90 23.26 4.71
CA SER A 38 7.97 22.80 3.82
C SER A 38 7.51 22.75 2.36
N LYS A 39 8.46 22.69 1.43
CA LYS A 39 8.23 22.48 0.00
C LYS A 39 8.13 20.99 -0.36
N LEU A 40 7.55 20.19 0.53
CA LEU A 40 7.53 18.74 0.39
C LEU A 40 6.81 18.34 -0.90
N SER A 41 7.53 17.65 -1.78
CA SER A 41 7.01 17.17 -3.07
C SER A 41 7.00 15.64 -3.15
N TYR A 42 7.76 14.97 -2.28
CA TYR A 42 7.80 13.52 -2.16
C TYR A 42 7.62 13.13 -0.69
N LEU A 43 6.62 12.28 -0.44
CA LEU A 43 6.40 11.63 0.85
C LEU A 43 6.31 10.12 0.65
N SER A 44 7.12 9.38 1.40
CA SER A 44 7.01 7.94 1.54
C SER A 44 6.84 7.57 3.02
N ILE A 45 5.81 6.78 3.34
CA ILE A 45 5.62 6.21 4.67
C ILE A 45 5.44 4.71 4.51
N ASP A 46 6.40 3.94 4.99
CA ASP A 46 6.36 2.49 4.96
C ASP A 46 6.07 1.91 6.34
N MET A 47 5.71 0.63 6.38
CA MET A 47 5.41 -0.09 7.61
C MET A 47 4.29 0.58 8.42
N ILE A 48 3.30 1.18 7.78
CA ILE A 48 2.17 1.79 8.51
C ILE A 48 1.15 0.72 8.93
N PRO A 49 0.55 0.84 10.12
CA PRO A 49 -0.52 -0.06 10.57
C PRO A 49 -1.76 -0.04 9.66
N ARG A 50 -2.12 1.13 9.10
CA ARG A 50 -3.27 1.23 8.19
C ARG A 50 -3.19 2.44 7.26
N ILE A 51 -3.73 2.27 6.06
CA ILE A 51 -4.13 3.40 5.23
C ILE A 51 -5.63 3.56 5.44
N ASP A 52 -6.07 4.75 5.85
CA ASP A 52 -7.48 5.09 6.02
C ASP A 52 -7.74 6.50 5.46
N ARG A 53 -9.02 6.83 5.29
CA ARG A 53 -9.44 8.16 4.83
C ARG A 53 -8.83 9.28 5.69
N THR A 54 -8.78 9.09 7.01
CA THR A 54 -8.27 10.09 7.96
C THR A 54 -6.79 10.41 7.71
N LEU A 55 -5.95 9.39 7.51
CA LEU A 55 -4.53 9.55 7.20
C LEU A 55 -4.37 10.28 5.87
N LEU A 56 -5.10 9.85 4.84
CA LEU A 56 -5.02 10.45 3.50
C LEU A 56 -5.44 11.92 3.51
N SER A 57 -6.55 12.25 4.19
CA SER A 57 -7.01 13.63 4.37
C SER A 57 -6.01 14.47 5.16
N PHE A 58 -5.38 13.88 6.18
CA PHE A 58 -4.39 14.60 6.97
C PHE A 58 -3.11 14.88 6.19
N VAL A 59 -2.62 13.90 5.41
CA VAL A 59 -1.48 14.09 4.50
C VAL A 59 -1.81 15.15 3.44
N SER A 60 -2.98 15.05 2.80
CA SER A 60 -3.34 15.92 1.67
C SER A 60 -3.50 17.38 2.09
N THR A 61 -4.08 17.62 3.25
CA THR A 61 -4.27 18.97 3.81
C THR A 61 -2.97 19.55 4.36
N THR A 62 -2.06 18.73 4.90
CA THR A 62 -0.78 19.20 5.45
C THR A 62 0.24 19.50 4.34
N PHE A 63 0.27 18.69 3.28
CA PHE A 63 1.30 18.77 2.23
C PHE A 63 0.70 18.95 0.83
N PRO A 64 0.06 20.10 0.52
CA PRO A 64 -0.67 20.31 -0.73
C PRO A 64 0.22 20.30 -1.99
N CYS A 65 1.54 20.47 -1.84
CA CYS A 65 2.51 20.48 -2.93
C CYS A 65 3.04 19.08 -3.31
N LEU A 66 2.51 18.01 -2.71
CA LEU A 66 2.97 16.66 -3.02
C LEU A 66 2.74 16.30 -4.48
N LYS A 67 3.81 15.81 -5.11
CA LYS A 67 3.82 15.22 -6.46
C LYS A 67 3.85 13.71 -6.41
N THR A 68 4.53 13.16 -5.41
CA THR A 68 4.63 11.71 -5.18
C THR A 68 4.22 11.37 -3.75
N LEU A 69 3.24 10.48 -3.61
CA LEU A 69 2.83 9.92 -2.34
C LEU A 69 2.97 8.40 -2.40
N LYS A 70 3.78 7.83 -1.51
CA LYS A 70 3.89 6.39 -1.30
C LYS A 70 3.49 6.05 0.13
N LEU A 71 2.53 5.18 0.31
CA LEU A 71 2.09 4.67 1.61
C LEU A 71 2.05 3.15 1.53
N SER A 72 2.53 2.44 2.54
CA SER A 72 2.61 0.97 2.47
C SER A 72 2.30 0.31 3.82
N VAL A 73 1.21 -0.47 3.83
CA VAL A 73 0.87 -1.41 4.90
C VAL A 73 1.52 -2.77 4.61
N THR A 74 1.54 -3.17 3.34
CA THR A 74 2.09 -4.45 2.87
C THR A 74 3.58 -4.62 3.19
N GLY A 75 4.33 -3.54 3.38
CA GLY A 75 5.68 -3.60 3.95
C GLY A 75 5.76 -4.42 5.24
N ARG A 76 4.74 -4.37 6.10
CA ARG A 76 4.68 -5.14 7.36
C ARG A 76 4.58 -6.65 7.13
N LEU A 77 4.03 -7.07 6.00
CA LEU A 77 3.93 -8.48 5.61
C LEU A 77 5.25 -9.01 5.03
N THR A 78 6.15 -8.11 4.63
CA THR A 78 7.47 -8.43 4.04
C THR A 78 8.60 -8.39 5.07
N VAL A 79 8.30 -8.33 6.36
CA VAL A 79 9.33 -8.20 7.40
C VAL A 79 10.19 -9.46 7.44
N ASP A 80 11.51 -9.23 7.40
CA ASP A 80 12.57 -10.21 7.60
C ASP A 80 12.48 -10.73 9.05
N ARG A 81 11.57 -11.68 9.28
CA ARG A 81 11.47 -12.40 10.53
C ARG A 81 12.24 -13.70 10.39
N ASP A 82 13.01 -14.02 11.43
CA ASP A 82 13.65 -15.34 11.59
C ASP A 82 12.62 -16.49 11.58
N CYS A 83 11.34 -16.17 11.80
CA CYS A 83 10.23 -17.11 11.79
C CYS A 83 9.23 -16.80 10.67
N VAL A 84 9.11 -17.75 9.74
CA VAL A 84 8.24 -17.74 8.57
C VAL A 84 7.03 -18.66 8.84
N CYS A 85 6.28 -18.38 9.91
CA CYS A 85 5.15 -19.22 10.34
C CYS A 85 3.82 -18.44 10.39
N TRP A 86 2.70 -19.18 10.43
CA TRP A 86 1.35 -18.61 10.53
C TRP A 86 1.20 -17.66 11.71
N CYS A 87 1.69 -18.04 12.89
CA CYS A 87 1.58 -17.21 14.08
C CYS A 87 2.25 -15.84 13.89
N CYS A 88 3.43 -15.80 13.27
CA CYS A 88 4.13 -14.53 13.00
C CYS A 88 3.44 -13.70 11.90
N PHE A 89 2.75 -14.35 10.96
CA PHE A 89 1.93 -13.66 9.97
C PHE A 89 0.67 -13.10 10.64
N GLU A 90 -0.04 -13.91 11.41
CA GLU A 90 -1.21 -13.55 12.21
C GLU A 90 -0.94 -12.38 13.16
N ASP A 91 0.19 -12.38 13.88
CA ASP A 91 0.62 -11.24 14.72
C ASP A 91 0.72 -9.93 13.92
N VAL A 92 1.19 -10.00 12.67
CA VAL A 92 1.22 -8.83 11.77
C VAL A 92 -0.21 -8.47 11.37
N LEU A 93 -1.04 -9.46 11.01
CA LEU A 93 -2.44 -9.26 10.64
C LEU A 93 -3.27 -8.62 11.76
N GLU A 94 -2.99 -8.92 13.02
CA GLU A 94 -3.63 -8.30 14.19
C GLU A 94 -3.21 -6.83 14.38
N CYS A 95 -1.98 -6.49 14.00
CA CYS A 95 -1.41 -5.17 14.20
C CYS A 95 -1.61 -4.22 13.00
N CYS A 96 -2.17 -4.70 11.89
CA CYS A 96 -2.43 -3.89 10.72
C CYS A 96 -3.79 -4.19 10.07
N MET A 97 -4.43 -3.15 9.52
CA MET A 97 -5.55 -3.37 8.62
C MET A 97 -4.99 -3.78 7.25
N HIS A 98 -4.66 -5.07 7.15
CA HIS A 98 -4.22 -5.74 5.94
C HIS A 98 -5.39 -6.20 5.07
N SER A 99 -6.63 -6.15 5.60
CA SER A 99 -7.80 -6.63 4.88
C SER A 99 -7.83 -5.93 3.53
N PRO A 100 -7.82 -6.71 2.44
CA PRO A 100 -7.60 -6.18 1.11
C PRO A 100 -8.74 -5.25 0.65
N ILE A 101 -9.85 -5.21 1.37
CA ILE A 101 -10.74 -4.03 1.45
C ILE A 101 -11.31 -4.11 2.87
N PRO A 102 -11.04 -3.16 3.79
CA PRO A 102 -11.65 -3.22 5.12
C PRO A 102 -13.18 -3.27 5.01
N ASP A 103 -13.85 -4.12 5.78
CA ASP A 103 -15.32 -4.28 5.77
C ASP A 103 -16.07 -2.94 5.88
N SER A 104 -15.45 -1.96 6.53
CA SER A 104 -15.98 -0.59 6.65
C SER A 104 -16.20 0.12 5.31
N TYR A 105 -15.54 -0.30 4.24
CA TYR A 105 -15.71 0.24 2.88
C TYR A 105 -16.66 -0.60 2.03
N GLY A 106 -16.94 -1.85 2.38
CA GLY A 106 -17.81 -2.74 1.61
C GLY A 106 -17.15 -3.32 0.35
N ASP A 107 -16.65 -2.47 -0.56
CA ASP A 107 -15.99 -2.89 -1.80
C ASP A 107 -14.89 -1.94 -2.30
N ALA A 108 -14.24 -2.30 -3.41
CA ALA A 108 -13.12 -1.57 -3.99
C ALA A 108 -13.56 -0.22 -4.57
N ASN A 109 -14.82 -0.11 -4.99
CA ASN A 109 -15.38 1.11 -5.55
C ASN A 109 -15.49 2.18 -4.46
N LEU A 110 -16.17 1.86 -3.36
CA LEU A 110 -16.34 2.75 -2.22
C LEU A 110 -15.01 3.12 -1.55
N LEU A 111 -14.06 2.17 -1.49
CA LEU A 111 -12.69 2.45 -1.03
C LEU A 111 -12.01 3.48 -1.94
N ALA A 112 -12.03 3.25 -3.26
CA ALA A 112 -11.40 4.14 -4.23
C ALA A 112 -12.02 5.53 -4.22
N GLU A 113 -13.36 5.65 -4.15
CA GLU A 113 -14.07 6.92 -4.01
C GLU A 113 -13.63 7.65 -2.74
N SER A 114 -13.62 6.95 -1.60
CA SER A 114 -13.23 7.56 -0.32
C SER A 114 -11.77 8.03 -0.32
N TYR A 115 -10.86 7.27 -0.94
CA TYR A 115 -9.44 7.61 -0.99
C TYR A 115 -9.21 8.77 -1.96
N ALA A 116 -9.85 8.75 -3.13
CA ALA A 116 -9.76 9.83 -4.08
C ALA A 116 -10.32 11.13 -3.50
N ALA A 117 -11.47 11.08 -2.82
CA ALA A 117 -12.05 12.22 -2.13
C ALA A 117 -11.10 12.81 -1.06
N ALA A 118 -10.42 11.95 -0.30
CA ALA A 118 -9.44 12.39 0.70
C ALA A 118 -8.19 13.04 0.09
N LEU A 119 -7.80 12.61 -1.11
CA LEU A 119 -6.62 13.09 -1.82
C LEU A 119 -6.89 14.27 -2.75
N GLN A 120 -8.15 14.68 -2.94
CA GLN A 120 -8.56 15.84 -3.75
C GLN A 120 -7.70 17.11 -3.55
N PRO A 121 -7.28 17.48 -2.31
CA PRO A 121 -6.46 18.67 -2.11
C PRO A 121 -5.08 18.63 -2.78
N LEU A 122 -4.58 17.45 -3.16
CA LEU A 122 -3.27 17.28 -3.78
C LEU A 122 -3.30 17.53 -5.28
N HIS A 123 -3.50 18.79 -5.67
CA HIS A 123 -3.59 19.18 -7.08
C HIS A 123 -2.31 18.91 -7.88
N GLN A 124 -1.16 18.73 -7.25
CA GLN A 124 0.11 18.44 -7.94
C GLN A 124 0.47 16.95 -7.97
N LEU A 125 -0.37 16.07 -7.41
CA LEU A 125 -0.07 14.66 -7.30
C LEU A 125 -0.05 14.01 -8.68
N THR A 126 1.11 13.52 -9.10
CA THR A 126 1.31 12.82 -10.37
C THR A 126 1.56 11.33 -10.18
N LYS A 127 2.06 10.91 -9.00
CA LYS A 127 2.36 9.52 -8.68
C LYS A 127 1.79 9.14 -7.33
N LEU A 128 0.98 8.08 -7.30
CA LEU A 128 0.39 7.52 -6.09
C LEU A 128 0.77 6.05 -5.97
N GLN A 129 1.26 5.63 -4.81
CA GLN A 129 1.51 4.22 -4.51
C GLN A 129 0.85 3.89 -3.18
N LEU A 130 -0.06 2.94 -3.21
CA LEU A 130 -0.81 2.46 -2.07
C LEU A 130 -0.52 0.97 -1.88
N GLY A 131 0.31 0.67 -0.89
CA GLY A 131 0.62 -0.67 -0.46
C GLY A 131 -0.51 -1.27 0.37
N ILE A 132 -1.67 -1.40 -0.27
CA ILE A 132 -2.78 -2.26 0.14
C ILE A 132 -3.07 -3.21 -1.02
N PHE A 133 -3.52 -4.41 -0.69
CA PHE A 133 -4.12 -5.31 -1.67
C PHE A 133 -5.55 -4.87 -1.96
N LEU A 134 -6.11 -5.25 -3.11
CA LEU A 134 -7.52 -5.04 -3.47
C LEU A 134 -8.29 -6.36 -3.66
N SER A 135 -7.69 -7.48 -3.22
CA SER A 135 -8.33 -8.79 -3.16
C SER A 135 -9.49 -8.84 -2.14
N GLY A 136 -10.23 -9.95 -2.07
CA GLY A 136 -11.08 -10.24 -0.92
C GLY A 136 -10.26 -10.89 0.20
N GLU A 137 -10.63 -10.68 1.47
CA GLU A 137 -9.95 -11.29 2.62
C GLU A 137 -10.00 -12.83 2.55
N ARG A 138 -11.14 -13.36 2.07
CA ARG A 138 -11.36 -14.77 1.81
C ARG A 138 -10.26 -15.43 0.96
N MET A 139 -9.69 -14.71 0.00
CA MET A 139 -8.62 -15.26 -0.85
C MET A 139 -7.38 -15.64 -0.03
N ILE A 140 -7.03 -14.81 0.97
CA ILE A 140 -5.89 -15.07 1.85
C ILE A 140 -6.19 -16.32 2.68
N TYR A 141 -7.36 -16.38 3.32
CA TYR A 141 -7.77 -17.57 4.10
C TYR A 141 -7.79 -18.85 3.28
N GLU A 142 -8.29 -18.81 2.05
CA GLU A 142 -8.27 -19.98 1.19
C GLU A 142 -6.85 -20.41 0.81
N HIS A 143 -5.97 -19.44 0.52
CA HIS A 143 -4.55 -19.70 0.27
C HIS A 143 -3.87 -20.43 1.42
N ILE A 144 -4.21 -20.07 2.65
CA ILE A 144 -3.67 -20.69 3.87
C ILE A 144 -4.20 -22.11 4.06
N VAL A 145 -5.46 -22.37 3.71
CA VAL A 145 -6.16 -23.62 4.03
C VAL A 145 -5.85 -24.76 3.05
N HIS A 146 -5.55 -24.47 1.78
CA HIS A 146 -5.34 -25.55 0.80
C HIS A 146 -3.86 -25.98 0.68
N PRO A 147 -3.57 -27.29 0.65
CA PRO A 147 -2.22 -27.79 0.46
C PRO A 147 -1.78 -27.55 -1.01
N ALA A 148 -0.74 -26.74 -1.22
CA ALA A 148 -0.10 -26.71 -2.53
C ALA A 148 0.55 -28.08 -2.78
N LYS A 149 0.19 -28.73 -3.89
CA LYS A 149 0.61 -30.11 -4.20
C LYS A 149 2.14 -30.33 -4.24
N ASP A 150 2.93 -29.25 -4.25
CA ASP A 150 4.35 -29.30 -4.60
C ASP A 150 5.35 -28.73 -3.56
N ASN A 151 4.99 -28.39 -2.31
CA ASN A 151 5.99 -27.77 -1.38
C ASN A 151 5.78 -28.02 0.13
N GLU A 152 6.15 -29.20 0.64
CA GLU A 152 6.27 -29.47 2.07
C GLU A 152 7.26 -28.48 2.75
N ALA A 153 6.76 -27.42 3.42
CA ALA A 153 7.26 -26.84 4.68
C ALA A 153 6.88 -25.37 4.94
N ASN A 154 6.61 -24.53 3.92
CA ASN A 154 6.55 -23.05 4.11
C ASN A 154 5.38 -22.34 3.37
N HIS A 155 4.22 -22.98 3.23
CA HIS A 155 3.10 -22.50 2.41
C HIS A 155 2.55 -21.12 2.77
N ILE A 156 2.49 -20.81 4.07
CA ILE A 156 1.94 -19.57 4.62
C ILE A 156 2.67 -18.32 4.09
N ALA A 157 3.97 -18.44 3.79
CA ALA A 157 4.79 -17.31 3.37
C ALA A 157 5.02 -17.24 1.87
N THR A 158 4.53 -18.22 1.11
CA THR A 158 4.61 -18.18 -0.35
C THR A 158 3.50 -17.30 -0.90
N SER A 159 3.83 -16.41 -1.84
CA SER A 159 2.86 -15.55 -2.50
C SER A 159 1.81 -16.38 -3.27
N PRO A 160 0.51 -16.02 -3.24
CA PRO A 160 -0.55 -16.64 -4.04
C PRO A 160 -0.29 -16.64 -5.55
N HIS A 161 0.65 -15.83 -6.06
CA HIS A 161 1.03 -15.75 -7.49
C HIS A 161 1.19 -17.11 -8.18
N ASN A 162 1.86 -18.06 -7.53
CA ASN A 162 2.17 -19.38 -8.10
C ASN A 162 1.17 -20.48 -7.68
N CYS A 163 0.11 -20.11 -6.97
CA CYS A 163 -0.83 -21.07 -6.45
C CYS A 163 -1.94 -21.33 -7.48
N ALA A 164 -1.94 -22.56 -8.05
CA ALA A 164 -2.93 -22.97 -9.05
C ALA A 164 -4.38 -22.88 -8.55
N ILE A 165 -4.60 -22.99 -7.23
CA ILE A 165 -5.93 -22.86 -6.64
C ILE A 165 -6.33 -21.38 -6.53
N CYS A 166 -5.39 -20.50 -6.19
CA CYS A 166 -5.64 -19.06 -6.10
C CYS A 166 -5.78 -18.38 -7.47
N GLU A 167 -5.42 -19.06 -8.56
CA GLU A 167 -5.53 -18.54 -9.92
C GLU A 167 -6.97 -18.10 -10.27
N VAL A 168 -7.97 -18.76 -9.68
CA VAL A 168 -9.39 -18.41 -9.88
C VAL A 168 -9.72 -16.98 -9.42
N TYR A 169 -8.96 -16.45 -8.45
CA TYR A 169 -9.14 -15.10 -7.93
C TYR A 169 -8.45 -14.04 -8.77
N ARG A 170 -7.49 -14.42 -9.62
CA ARG A 170 -6.65 -13.47 -10.37
C ARG A 170 -7.53 -12.48 -11.14
N GLN A 171 -8.48 -12.98 -11.93
CA GLN A 171 -9.34 -12.13 -12.77
C GLN A 171 -10.19 -11.15 -11.95
N GLU A 172 -10.75 -11.61 -10.82
CA GLU A 172 -11.54 -10.77 -9.92
C GLU A 172 -10.68 -9.64 -9.32
N VAL A 173 -9.48 -9.97 -8.83
CA VAL A 173 -8.57 -8.99 -8.25
C VAL A 173 -8.10 -7.98 -9.29
N ARG A 174 -7.79 -8.44 -10.51
CA ARG A 174 -7.42 -7.55 -11.63
C ARG A 174 -8.54 -6.58 -11.98
N ALA A 175 -9.78 -7.06 -12.06
CA ALA A 175 -10.95 -6.21 -12.31
C ALA A 175 -11.14 -5.15 -11.21
N LYS A 176 -10.92 -5.52 -9.94
CA LYS A 176 -10.97 -4.57 -8.81
C LYS A 176 -9.85 -3.52 -8.87
N GLU A 177 -8.63 -3.94 -9.19
CA GLU A 177 -7.47 -3.05 -9.37
C GLU A 177 -7.71 -2.04 -10.50
N GLU A 178 -8.26 -2.50 -11.64
CA GLU A 178 -8.63 -1.66 -12.78
C GLU A 178 -9.74 -0.66 -12.41
N LEU A 179 -10.82 -1.15 -11.80
CA LEU A 179 -11.96 -0.33 -11.36
C LEU A 179 -11.51 0.77 -10.39
N ALA A 180 -10.80 0.39 -9.33
CA ALA A 180 -10.30 1.34 -8.33
C ALA A 180 -9.37 2.38 -8.94
N SER A 181 -8.46 1.96 -9.84
CA SER A 181 -7.57 2.89 -10.55
C SER A 181 -8.36 3.87 -11.41
N GLY A 182 -9.37 3.38 -12.14
CA GLY A 182 -10.28 4.22 -12.94
C GLY A 182 -10.94 5.32 -12.12
N ILE A 183 -11.52 4.96 -10.98
CA ILE A 183 -12.18 5.89 -10.06
C ILE A 183 -11.19 6.94 -9.54
N VAL A 184 -9.99 6.51 -9.11
CA VAL A 184 -8.97 7.44 -8.59
C VAL A 184 -8.51 8.39 -9.69
N PHE A 185 -8.27 7.91 -10.91
CA PHE A 185 -7.87 8.77 -12.03
C PHE A 185 -8.95 9.77 -12.43
N GLN A 186 -10.23 9.38 -12.43
CA GLN A 186 -11.36 10.27 -12.72
C GLN A 186 -11.42 11.42 -11.72
N ASN A 187 -11.12 11.14 -10.46
CA ASN A 187 -11.22 12.11 -9.38
C ASN A 187 -9.95 12.96 -9.22
N LEU A 188 -8.76 12.44 -9.52
CA LEU A 188 -7.48 13.16 -9.35
C LEU A 188 -6.91 13.54 -10.72
N PRO A 189 -7.23 14.71 -11.31
CA PRO A 189 -6.98 14.98 -12.74
C PRO A 189 -5.51 14.99 -13.15
N ASN A 190 -4.61 15.39 -12.25
CA ASN A 190 -3.17 15.46 -12.53
C ASN A 190 -2.42 14.15 -12.25
N LEU A 191 -3.11 13.12 -11.74
CA LEU A 191 -2.49 11.84 -11.46
C LEU A 191 -2.13 11.11 -12.76
N CYS A 192 -0.85 10.80 -12.95
CA CYS A 192 -0.36 10.09 -14.13
C CYS A 192 -0.20 8.59 -13.86
N GLN A 193 0.19 8.22 -12.64
CA GLN A 193 0.51 6.85 -12.27
C GLN A 193 -0.10 6.48 -10.92
N ILE A 194 -0.68 5.28 -10.83
CA ILE A 194 -1.09 4.66 -9.56
C ILE A 194 -0.54 3.23 -9.46
N LYS A 195 -0.03 2.87 -8.28
CA LYS A 195 0.42 1.52 -7.94
C LYS A 195 -0.36 0.97 -6.76
N TRP A 196 -0.84 -0.26 -6.89
CA TRP A 196 -1.44 -1.05 -5.81
C TRP A 196 -0.57 -2.25 -5.48
N SER A 197 -0.48 -2.67 -4.22
CA SER A 197 0.13 -3.96 -3.93
C SER A 197 -0.74 -5.08 -4.48
N THR A 198 -0.12 -6.12 -5.00
CA THR A 198 -0.85 -7.25 -5.58
C THR A 198 -0.14 -8.57 -5.27
N PHE A 199 -0.95 -9.62 -5.13
CA PHE A 199 -0.46 -10.98 -4.94
C PHE A 199 -0.11 -11.68 -6.25
N PHE A 200 -0.46 -11.10 -7.40
CA PHE A 200 -0.42 -11.77 -8.70
C PHE A 200 0.66 -11.25 -9.66
N ASP A 201 1.54 -10.35 -9.19
CA ASP A 201 2.74 -9.92 -9.91
C ASP A 201 3.99 -10.21 -9.07
N ARG A 202 5.15 -10.32 -9.72
CA ARG A 202 6.45 -10.37 -9.03
C ARG A 202 6.89 -8.94 -8.66
N PRO A 203 7.71 -8.77 -7.61
CA PRO A 203 8.37 -7.50 -7.35
C PRO A 203 9.23 -7.10 -8.56
N ASP A 204 9.26 -5.79 -8.86
CA ASP A 204 10.19 -5.24 -9.84
C ASP A 204 11.61 -5.27 -9.25
N PRO A 205 12.69 -5.59 -9.99
CA PRO A 205 14.05 -5.61 -9.44
C PRO A 205 14.50 -4.24 -8.89
N GLU A 206 13.93 -3.14 -9.40
CA GLU A 206 14.18 -1.80 -8.86
C GLU A 206 13.56 -1.59 -7.47
N ASP A 207 12.43 -2.25 -7.17
CA ASP A 207 11.82 -2.26 -5.84
C ASP A 207 12.64 -3.14 -4.86
N GLU A 208 13.42 -4.11 -5.37
CA GLU A 208 14.36 -4.91 -4.57
C GLU A 208 15.63 -4.13 -4.18
N LEU A 209 16.10 -3.21 -5.04
CA LEU A 209 17.26 -2.34 -4.76
C LEU A 209 17.00 -1.33 -3.63
N GLU A 210 15.77 -0.81 -3.51
CA GLU A 210 15.36 -0.01 -2.33
C GLU A 210 15.15 -0.88 -1.07
N SER A 211 15.11 -2.20 -1.23
CA SER A 211 14.77 -3.20 -0.21
C SER A 211 15.92 -4.17 0.10
N SER A 212 17.17 -3.78 -0.19
CA SER A 212 18.39 -4.62 -0.15
C SER A 212 18.75 -5.29 1.19
N ALA A 213 17.88 -5.17 2.20
CA ALA A 213 17.96 -5.86 3.48
C ALA A 213 17.07 -7.11 3.59
N ARG A 214 16.25 -7.48 2.59
CA ARG A 214 15.31 -8.61 2.72
C ARG A 214 15.93 -9.93 2.27
N GLN A 215 15.93 -10.95 3.12
CA GLN A 215 16.28 -12.30 2.73
C GLN A 215 15.26 -12.86 1.71
N PRO A 216 15.67 -13.71 0.75
CA PRO A 216 14.81 -14.26 -0.31
C PRO A 216 13.74 -15.27 0.17
N LYS A 217 13.51 -15.40 1.49
CA LYS A 217 12.59 -16.37 2.10
C LYS A 217 11.29 -15.78 2.64
N SER A 218 11.10 -14.45 2.56
CA SER A 218 9.91 -13.78 3.08
C SER A 218 8.81 -13.65 2.02
N PHE A 219 7.57 -13.43 2.47
CA PHE A 219 6.46 -13.07 1.59
C PHE A 219 6.83 -11.85 0.73
N GLN A 220 6.54 -11.92 -0.57
CA GLN A 220 6.78 -10.84 -1.54
C GLN A 220 5.49 -10.51 -2.29
N SER A 221 5.07 -9.25 -2.20
CA SER A 221 3.99 -8.70 -3.03
C SER A 221 4.58 -8.00 -4.26
N GLY A 222 3.95 -8.18 -5.41
CA GLY A 222 4.21 -7.35 -6.59
C GLY A 222 3.44 -6.03 -6.55
N TRP A 223 3.54 -5.29 -7.66
CA TRP A 223 2.81 -4.04 -7.86
C TRP A 223 1.97 -4.09 -9.12
N ALA A 224 0.67 -3.80 -8.99
CA ALA A 224 -0.19 -3.51 -10.11
C ALA A 224 -0.04 -2.03 -10.48
N LEU A 225 0.66 -1.73 -11.58
CA LEU A 225 0.89 -0.38 -12.06
C LEU A 225 -0.15 -0.01 -13.13
N PHE A 226 -0.75 1.16 -12.96
CA PHE A 226 -1.64 1.75 -13.94
C PHE A 226 -1.19 3.16 -14.29
N GLU A 227 -1.34 3.49 -15.57
CA GLU A 227 -1.05 4.82 -16.10
C GLU A 227 -2.25 5.41 -16.82
N ARG A 228 -2.36 6.74 -16.76
CA ARG A 228 -3.27 7.48 -17.62
C ARG A 228 -2.56 7.86 -18.92
N ARG A 229 -2.99 7.29 -20.05
CA ARG A 229 -2.51 7.61 -21.40
C ARG A 229 -3.68 8.05 -22.26
N ASP A 230 -3.62 9.26 -22.80
CA ASP A 230 -4.65 9.82 -23.69
C ASP A 230 -6.09 9.71 -23.14
N GLY A 231 -6.25 9.86 -21.83
CA GLY A 231 -7.54 9.75 -21.14
C GLY A 231 -8.00 8.32 -20.84
N GLN A 232 -7.25 7.29 -21.25
CA GLN A 232 -7.50 5.89 -20.91
C GLN A 232 -6.59 5.44 -19.76
N VAL A 233 -7.10 4.48 -18.97
CA VAL A 233 -6.34 3.82 -17.91
C VAL A 233 -5.76 2.54 -18.47
N VAL A 234 -4.44 2.42 -18.46
CA VAL A 234 -3.70 1.29 -19.01
C VAL A 234 -2.94 0.63 -17.87
N ARG A 235 -3.11 -0.68 -17.71
CA ARG A 235 -2.26 -1.51 -16.87
C ARG A 235 -0.93 -1.76 -17.57
N LEU A 236 0.19 -1.56 -16.88
CA LEU A 236 1.54 -1.88 -17.38
C LEU A 236 2.06 -3.21 -16.85
#